data_AF-A0A4U5N1B6-F1
#
_entry.id   AF-A0A4U5N1B6-F1
#
_cell.length_a   1.000
_cell.length_b   1.000
_cell.length_c   1.000
_cell.angle_alpha   90.00
_cell.angle_beta   90.00
_cell.angle_gamma   90.00
#
_symmetry.space_group_name_H-M   'P 1'
#
loop_
_entity.id
_entity.type
_entity.pdbx_description
1 polymer ?
#
loop_
_entity_poly.entity_id
_entity_poly.type
_entity_poly.pdbx_seq_one_letter_code
_entity_poly.pdbx_strand_id
1 'polypeptide(L)'
;MNRRRLVVLSPQAMVGDFISVVQYGGDNNHDYRTKVTPKTVCEMMEDESKGIITRLAAVNKFFMDIYKEHCVSIDEKAYLDYMKKPEDSAETMWFWQTCTEFGYYQSTSPRKAWKVYGFFGGANVSIPWLVKQCEQVFGDAYHNATVYAAIDKTIAFYGGVAGFNASRPSIVIDGTAHCGEMYVEADDDLPSFKKARRLIERHMTAWMYH
;
A
#
# COMPACT_ATOMS: atom_id res chain seq x y z
N MET A 1 -0.27 -9.29 -29.44
CA MET A 1 0.32 -9.25 -28.08
C MET A 1 -0.38 -8.13 -27.32
N ASN A 2 -1.31 -8.50 -26.45
CA ASN A 2 -2.15 -7.54 -25.73
C ASN A 2 -1.30 -6.92 -24.62
N ARG A 3 -0.98 -5.63 -24.74
CA ARG A 3 -0.18 -4.90 -23.73
C ARG A 3 -1.02 -4.81 -22.46
N ARG A 4 -0.60 -5.43 -21.35
CA ARG A 4 -1.20 -5.21 -20.03
C ARG A 4 -1.01 -3.73 -19.70
N ARG A 5 -2.07 -2.93 -19.83
CA ARG A 5 -2.11 -1.60 -19.22
C ARG A 5 -2.32 -1.83 -17.73
N LEU A 6 -1.50 -1.22 -16.89
CA LEU A 6 -1.85 -1.09 -15.48
C LEU A 6 -3.09 -0.19 -15.43
N VAL A 7 -4.19 -0.76 -14.96
CA VAL A 7 -5.45 -0.04 -14.82
C VAL A 7 -5.60 0.27 -13.34
N VAL A 8 -5.41 1.53 -12.99
CA VAL A 8 -5.58 2.06 -11.63
C VAL A 8 -6.45 3.30 -11.74
N LEU A 9 -7.32 3.59 -10.77
CA LEU A 9 -8.11 4.83 -10.82
C LEU A 9 -7.22 6.06 -10.68
N SER A 10 -7.53 7.11 -11.43
CA SER A 10 -6.71 8.33 -11.52
C SER A 10 -6.24 8.92 -10.18
N PRO A 11 -7.08 9.02 -9.13
CA PRO A 11 -6.63 9.60 -7.86
C PRO A 11 -5.75 8.64 -7.07
N GLN A 12 -5.97 7.33 -7.21
CA GLN A 12 -5.19 6.27 -6.57
C GLN A 12 -3.87 6.01 -7.30
N ALA A 13 -3.80 6.22 -8.62
CA ALA A 13 -2.58 5.95 -9.38
C ALA A 13 -1.44 6.86 -8.92
N MET A 14 -1.69 8.17 -8.87
CA MET A 14 -0.66 9.12 -8.42
C MET A 14 -0.38 9.06 -6.92
N VAL A 15 -1.40 8.85 -6.08
CA VAL A 15 -1.20 8.70 -4.63
C VAL A 15 -0.50 7.37 -4.31
N GLY A 16 -0.82 6.33 -5.08
CA GLY A 16 -0.35 4.96 -4.92
C GLY A 16 1.15 4.84 -5.08
N ASP A 17 1.74 5.56 -6.03
CA ASP A 17 3.20 5.67 -6.21
C ASP A 17 3.91 6.04 -4.90
N PHE A 18 3.38 7.05 -4.19
CA PHE A 18 3.98 7.54 -2.95
C PHE A 18 3.71 6.61 -1.77
N ILE A 19 2.51 6.03 -1.70
CA ILE A 19 2.21 5.03 -0.67
C ILE A 19 3.12 3.81 -0.85
N SER A 20 3.35 3.38 -2.09
CA SER A 20 4.25 2.27 -2.41
C SER A 20 5.68 2.56 -1.96
N VAL A 21 6.21 3.75 -2.24
CA VAL A 21 7.57 4.14 -1.77
C VAL A 21 7.67 4.16 -0.25
N VAL A 22 6.67 4.69 0.45
CA VAL A 22 6.70 4.73 1.92
C VAL A 22 6.61 3.33 2.52
N GLN A 23 5.87 2.42 1.88
CA GLN A 23 5.72 1.05 2.34
C GLN A 23 6.96 0.21 2.02
N TYR A 24 7.32 0.10 0.74
CA TYR A 24 8.30 -0.85 0.24
C TYR A 24 9.68 -0.25 -0.03
N GLY A 25 9.81 1.08 -0.05
CA GLY A 25 11.06 1.72 -0.43
C GLY A 25 12.19 1.45 0.56
N GLY A 26 13.27 0.82 0.07
CA GLY A 26 14.39 0.34 0.86
C GLY A 26 14.21 -1.07 1.43
N ASP A 27 13.22 -1.84 0.95
CA ASP A 27 13.11 -3.26 1.27
C ASP A 27 14.20 -4.08 0.54
N ASN A 28 14.36 -5.36 0.86
CA ASN A 28 15.37 -6.19 0.20
C ASN A 28 14.90 -6.76 -1.15
N ASN A 29 14.06 -6.02 -1.91
CA ASN A 29 13.45 -6.49 -3.15
C ASN A 29 13.85 -5.65 -4.37
N HIS A 30 14.56 -6.25 -5.34
CA HIS A 30 14.84 -5.68 -6.67
C HIS A 30 15.11 -4.15 -6.70
N ASP A 31 14.31 -3.39 -7.47
CA ASP A 31 14.44 -1.95 -7.63
C ASP A 31 14.04 -1.18 -6.35
N TYR A 32 13.21 -1.75 -5.48
CA TYR A 32 12.83 -1.16 -4.19
C TYR A 32 13.98 -1.14 -3.18
N ARG A 33 14.98 -2.01 -3.36
CA ARG A 33 16.19 -2.01 -2.54
C ARG A 33 17.02 -0.73 -2.64
N THR A 34 17.15 -0.18 -3.84
CA THR A 34 18.12 0.91 -4.07
C THR A 34 17.60 2.06 -4.92
N LYS A 35 16.65 1.82 -5.83
CA LYS A 35 16.17 2.83 -6.78
C LYS A 35 14.88 3.48 -6.30
N VAL A 36 13.88 2.68 -5.98
CA VAL A 36 12.57 3.16 -5.52
C VAL A 36 12.65 3.37 -4.00
N THR A 37 13.14 4.54 -3.60
CA THR A 37 13.33 4.90 -2.19
C THR A 37 12.65 6.22 -1.86
N PRO A 38 12.33 6.49 -0.57
CA PRO A 38 11.81 7.79 -0.15
C PRO A 38 12.73 8.94 -0.58
N LYS A 39 14.05 8.74 -0.51
CA LYS A 39 15.04 9.73 -0.95
C LYS A 39 14.89 10.08 -2.42
N THR A 40 14.80 9.08 -3.31
CA THR A 40 14.65 9.29 -4.75
C THR A 40 13.42 10.14 -5.09
N VAL A 41 12.28 9.83 -4.46
CA VAL A 41 11.03 10.56 -4.71
C VAL A 41 11.07 11.96 -4.10
N CYS A 42 11.64 12.12 -2.90
CA CYS A 42 11.82 13.43 -2.27
C CYS A 42 12.69 14.35 -3.12
N GLU A 43 13.81 13.87 -3.67
CA GLU A 43 14.68 14.66 -4.55
C GLU A 43 13.92 15.18 -5.79
N MET A 44 13.00 14.41 -6.36
CA MET A 44 12.14 14.86 -7.47
C MET A 44 11.13 15.92 -7.03
N MET A 45 10.56 15.78 -5.83
CA MET A 45 9.53 16.67 -5.29
C MET A 45 10.10 17.98 -4.71
N GLU A 46 11.36 17.95 -4.28
CA GLU A 46 12.10 19.09 -3.71
C GLU A 46 12.87 19.89 -4.78
N ASP A 47 12.79 19.51 -6.06
CA ASP A 47 13.37 20.27 -7.17
C ASP A 47 12.62 21.60 -7.38
N GLU A 48 13.00 22.63 -6.61
CA GLU A 48 12.34 23.93 -6.60
C GLU A 48 12.39 24.69 -7.93
N SER A 49 13.26 24.26 -8.85
CA SER A 49 13.35 24.83 -10.20
C SER A 49 12.14 24.50 -11.09
N LYS A 50 11.34 23.49 -10.72
CA LYS A 50 10.17 23.01 -11.49
C LYS A 50 8.87 23.36 -10.78
N GLY A 51 7.78 23.52 -11.54
CA GLY A 51 6.43 23.64 -10.96
C GLY A 51 5.95 22.31 -10.33
N ILE A 52 5.03 22.38 -9.35
CA ILE A 52 4.53 21.20 -8.62
C ILE A 52 3.99 20.09 -9.54
N ILE A 53 3.26 20.47 -10.61
CA ILE A 53 2.72 19.49 -11.58
C ILE A 53 3.85 18.79 -12.35
N THR A 54 4.91 19.52 -12.71
CA THR A 54 6.08 18.95 -13.38
C THR A 54 6.82 17.98 -12.47
N ARG A 55 6.92 18.28 -11.17
CA ARG A 55 7.52 17.37 -10.18
C ARG A 55 6.70 16.10 -10.01
N LEU A 56 5.38 16.22 -9.89
CA LEU A 56 4.47 15.07 -9.85
C LEU A 56 4.54 14.22 -11.13
N ALA A 57 4.61 14.86 -12.29
CA ALA A 57 4.77 14.15 -13.56
C ALA A 57 6.12 13.42 -13.66
N ALA A 58 7.18 13.96 -13.05
CA ALA A 58 8.47 13.29 -12.97
C ALA A 58 8.41 12.01 -12.12
N VAL A 59 7.72 12.05 -10.97
CA VAL A 59 7.48 10.86 -10.14
C VAL A 59 6.68 9.80 -10.91
N ASN A 60 5.57 10.19 -11.54
CA ASN A 60 4.76 9.26 -12.33
C ASN A 60 5.56 8.66 -13.51
N LYS A 61 6.40 9.46 -14.17
CA LYS A 61 7.30 8.97 -15.23
C LYS A 61 8.32 7.96 -14.70
N PHE A 62 8.91 8.23 -13.54
CA PHE A 62 9.85 7.32 -12.89
C PHE A 62 9.21 5.94 -12.66
N PHE A 63 7.99 5.90 -12.13
CA PHE A 63 7.27 4.64 -11.92
C PHE A 63 6.88 3.93 -13.22
N MET A 64 6.42 4.66 -14.24
CA MET A 64 6.19 4.08 -15.57
C MET A 64 7.47 3.43 -16.14
N ASP A 65 8.64 4.05 -15.94
CA ASP A 65 9.91 3.50 -16.41
C ASP A 65 10.33 2.24 -15.61
N ILE A 66 10.01 2.17 -14.31
CA ILE A 66 10.21 0.97 -13.48
C ILE A 66 9.31 -0.18 -13.96
N TYR A 67 8.01 0.07 -14.12
CA TYR A 67 7.02 -0.95 -14.50
C TYR A 67 6.96 -1.24 -16.01
N LYS A 68 7.78 -0.54 -16.82
CA LYS A 68 7.80 -0.66 -18.29
C LYS A 68 6.47 -0.30 -18.94
N GLU A 69 5.84 0.74 -18.42
CA GLU A 69 4.58 1.27 -18.88
C GLU A 69 4.77 2.50 -19.76
N HIS A 70 3.82 2.74 -20.66
CA HIS A 70 3.86 3.91 -21.55
C HIS A 70 2.89 5.02 -21.11
N CYS A 71 1.86 4.67 -20.33
CA CYS A 71 0.76 5.54 -19.96
C CYS A 71 0.03 4.94 -18.77
N VAL A 72 -0.33 5.80 -17.82
CA VAL A 72 -1.24 5.48 -16.72
C VAL A 72 -2.67 5.71 -17.19
N SER A 73 -3.49 4.66 -17.17
CA SER A 73 -4.92 4.79 -17.46
C SER A 73 -5.60 5.52 -16.31
N ILE A 74 -6.37 6.58 -16.61
CA ILE A 74 -7.14 7.34 -15.61
C ILE A 74 -8.65 7.08 -15.70
N ASP A 75 -9.05 6.15 -16.57
CA ASP A 75 -10.45 5.83 -16.83
C ASP A 75 -11.03 4.93 -15.72
N GLU A 76 -11.99 5.49 -14.97
CA GLU A 76 -12.66 4.80 -13.86
C GLU A 76 -13.45 3.56 -14.33
N LYS A 77 -14.11 3.65 -15.48
CA LYS A 77 -14.89 2.53 -16.00
C LYS A 77 -13.97 1.38 -16.39
N ALA A 78 -12.85 1.66 -17.05
CA ALA A 78 -11.86 0.66 -17.40
C ALA A 78 -11.31 -0.03 -16.15
N TYR A 79 -11.08 0.71 -15.06
CA TYR A 79 -10.68 0.13 -13.77
C TYR A 79 -11.74 -0.79 -13.19
N LEU A 80 -12.99 -0.32 -13.09
CA LEU A 80 -14.07 -1.13 -12.54
C LEU A 80 -14.32 -2.39 -13.38
N ASP A 81 -14.25 -2.28 -14.70
CA ASP A 81 -14.39 -3.43 -15.62
C ASP A 81 -13.23 -4.43 -15.48
N TYR A 82 -12.03 -3.97 -15.09
CA TYR A 82 -10.91 -4.83 -14.73
C TYR A 82 -11.13 -5.54 -13.39
N MET A 83 -11.53 -4.80 -12.35
CA MET A 83 -11.76 -5.35 -11.00
C MET A 83 -12.95 -6.32 -10.93
N LYS A 84 -13.90 -6.26 -11.87
CA LYS A 84 -15.03 -7.19 -11.96
C LYS A 84 -14.67 -8.61 -12.42
N LYS A 85 -13.40 -8.87 -12.72
CA LYS A 85 -12.91 -10.17 -13.19
C LYS A 85 -12.08 -10.84 -12.09
N PRO A 86 -12.72 -11.56 -11.14
CA PRO A 86 -12.04 -12.10 -9.96
C PRO A 86 -11.00 -13.16 -10.29
N GLU A 87 -11.16 -13.90 -11.38
CA GLU A 87 -10.20 -14.89 -11.86
C GLU A 87 -8.92 -14.30 -12.48
N ASP A 88 -8.94 -13.00 -12.83
CA ASP A 88 -7.88 -12.39 -13.63
C ASP A 88 -6.79 -11.71 -12.78
N SER A 89 -7.01 -11.49 -11.47
CA SER A 89 -6.07 -10.72 -10.65
C SER A 89 -6.09 -11.04 -9.14
N ALA A 90 -4.90 -11.07 -8.53
CA ALA A 90 -4.76 -11.18 -7.07
C ALA A 90 -5.29 -9.92 -6.36
N GLU A 91 -5.26 -8.80 -7.07
CA GLU A 91 -5.77 -7.50 -6.67
C GLU A 91 -7.28 -7.54 -6.43
N THR A 92 -8.05 -8.21 -7.29
CA THR A 92 -9.50 -8.37 -7.09
C THR A 92 -9.81 -9.23 -5.86
N MET A 93 -9.06 -10.32 -5.67
CA MET A 93 -9.23 -11.18 -4.49
C MET A 93 -8.89 -10.44 -3.19
N TRP A 94 -7.79 -9.68 -3.17
CA TRP A 94 -7.42 -8.82 -2.05
C TRP A 94 -8.48 -7.75 -1.77
N PHE A 95 -9.01 -7.14 -2.83
CA PHE A 95 -10.07 -6.15 -2.70
C PHE A 95 -11.36 -6.76 -2.15
N TRP A 96 -11.70 -8.00 -2.56
CA TRP A 96 -12.83 -8.73 -1.98
C TRP A 96 -12.65 -8.94 -0.47
N GLN A 97 -11.49 -9.45 -0.04
CA GLN A 97 -11.19 -9.62 1.40
C GLN A 97 -11.22 -8.30 2.17
N THR A 98 -10.80 -7.21 1.53
CA THR A 98 -10.91 -5.86 2.10
C THR A 98 -12.37 -5.47 2.33
N CYS A 99 -13.26 -5.78 1.37
CA CYS A 99 -14.69 -5.49 1.44
C CYS A 99 -15.49 -6.43 2.37
N THR A 100 -14.99 -7.64 2.63
CA THR A 100 -15.72 -8.66 3.42
C THR A 100 -15.15 -8.92 4.79
N GLU A 101 -13.91 -8.50 5.07
CA GLU A 101 -13.25 -8.82 6.35
C GLU A 101 -12.37 -7.68 6.85
N PHE A 102 -11.36 -7.25 6.07
CA PHE A 102 -10.23 -6.49 6.64
C PHE A 102 -10.45 -4.98 6.73
N GLY A 103 -11.17 -4.38 5.79
CA GLY A 103 -11.39 -2.92 5.78
C GLY A 103 -10.12 -2.07 5.62
N TYR A 104 -9.07 -2.62 5.00
CA TYR A 104 -7.82 -1.88 4.72
C TYR A 104 -7.97 -0.97 3.50
N TYR A 105 -8.08 0.34 3.75
CA TYR A 105 -8.29 1.34 2.71
C TYR A 105 -7.22 2.43 2.73
N GLN A 106 -6.48 2.55 1.62
CA GLN A 106 -5.47 3.59 1.41
C GLN A 106 -6.13 4.92 1.03
N SER A 107 -6.53 5.69 2.04
CA SER A 107 -7.28 6.94 1.87
C SER A 107 -6.43 8.19 2.10
N THR A 108 -6.85 9.31 1.49
CA THR A 108 -6.32 10.66 1.75
C THR A 108 -7.20 11.45 2.72
N SER A 109 -8.11 10.76 3.42
CA SER A 109 -9.04 11.34 4.40
C SER A 109 -8.41 11.91 5.68
N PRO A 110 -7.26 11.41 6.19
CA PRO A 110 -6.67 11.97 7.41
C PRO A 110 -6.27 13.45 7.26
N ARG A 111 -6.52 14.27 8.30
CA ARG A 111 -6.17 15.71 8.32
C ARG A 111 -4.68 16.02 8.15
N LYS A 112 -3.81 15.03 8.38
CA LYS A 112 -2.35 15.12 8.20
C LYS A 112 -1.90 14.66 6.81
N ALA A 113 -2.81 14.21 5.94
CA ALA A 113 -2.47 13.85 4.57
C ALA A 113 -1.89 15.08 3.85
N TRP A 114 -0.93 14.83 2.96
CA TRP A 114 -0.25 15.90 2.24
C TRP A 114 -1.26 16.71 1.42
N LYS A 115 -1.25 18.04 1.60
CA LYS A 115 -2.24 18.96 1.00
C LYS A 115 -2.30 18.88 -0.52
N VAL A 116 -1.25 18.41 -1.18
CA VAL A 116 -1.22 18.19 -2.63
C VAL A 116 -2.18 17.07 -3.05
N TYR A 117 -2.38 16.03 -2.25
CA TYR A 117 -3.41 15.01 -2.51
C TYR A 117 -4.81 15.44 -2.10
N GLY A 118 -4.92 16.55 -1.37
CA GLY A 118 -6.15 17.26 -1.11
C GLY A 118 -6.30 18.50 -1.99
N PHE A 119 -6.02 18.39 -3.29
CA PHE A 119 -6.35 19.44 -4.27
C PHE A 119 -7.77 19.96 -3.98
N PHE A 120 -7.89 21.26 -3.68
CA PHE A 120 -9.12 21.96 -3.22
C PHE A 120 -9.59 21.74 -1.76
N GLY A 121 -8.72 21.30 -0.85
CA GLY A 121 -9.02 21.29 0.60
C GLY A 121 -9.92 20.14 1.07
N GLY A 122 -10.05 19.07 0.28
CA GLY A 122 -10.85 17.87 0.60
C GLY A 122 -10.06 16.56 0.46
N ALA A 123 -10.69 15.44 0.81
CA ALA A 123 -10.14 14.10 0.63
C ALA A 123 -10.50 13.55 -0.75
N ASN A 124 -9.54 13.52 -1.69
CA ASN A 124 -9.78 13.06 -3.06
C ASN A 124 -9.90 11.54 -3.19
N VAL A 125 -9.40 10.79 -2.19
CA VAL A 125 -9.51 9.34 -2.06
C VAL A 125 -10.13 9.08 -0.69
N SER A 126 -11.45 9.28 -0.60
CA SER A 126 -12.16 9.18 0.69
C SER A 126 -12.52 7.74 1.04
N ILE A 127 -12.61 7.42 2.33
CA ILE A 127 -13.08 6.08 2.77
C ILE A 127 -14.48 5.77 2.19
N PRO A 128 -15.49 6.66 2.25
CA PRO A 128 -16.80 6.36 1.66
C PRO A 128 -16.75 6.07 0.16
N TRP A 129 -15.86 6.76 -0.58
CA TRP A 129 -15.69 6.50 -2.01
C TRP A 129 -15.02 5.15 -2.27
N LEU A 130 -14.00 4.77 -1.49
CA LEU A 130 -13.36 3.46 -1.57
C LEU A 130 -14.31 2.31 -1.22
N VAL A 131 -15.11 2.47 -0.15
CA VAL A 131 -16.10 1.46 0.27
C VAL A 131 -17.20 1.31 -0.79
N LYS A 132 -17.62 2.39 -1.43
CA LYS A 132 -18.61 2.34 -2.53
C LYS A 132 -18.15 1.46 -3.70
N GLN A 133 -16.83 1.34 -3.92
CA GLN A 133 -16.31 0.48 -4.97
C GLN A 133 -16.56 -1.01 -4.71
N CYS A 134 -16.72 -1.43 -3.46
CA CYS A 134 -17.10 -2.80 -3.13
C CYS A 134 -18.42 -3.18 -3.82
N GLU A 135 -19.43 -2.30 -3.73
CA GLU A 135 -20.72 -2.48 -4.41
C GLU A 135 -20.56 -2.44 -5.93
N GLN A 136 -19.77 -1.50 -6.45
CA GLN A 136 -19.57 -1.35 -7.89
C GLN A 136 -18.87 -2.56 -8.53
N VAL A 137 -18.01 -3.25 -7.78
CA VAL A 137 -17.22 -4.40 -8.25
C VAL A 137 -17.94 -5.72 -7.99
N PHE A 138 -18.47 -5.93 -6.79
CA PHE A 138 -19.01 -7.22 -6.35
C PHE A 138 -20.55 -7.28 -6.31
N GLY A 139 -21.24 -6.17 -6.57
CA GLY A 139 -22.70 -6.06 -6.65
C GLY A 139 -23.37 -5.59 -5.37
N ASP A 140 -24.69 -5.40 -5.44
CA ASP A 140 -25.52 -4.69 -4.46
C ASP A 140 -25.47 -5.27 -3.03
N ALA A 141 -25.12 -6.55 -2.89
CA ALA A 141 -24.94 -7.18 -1.58
C ALA A 141 -23.78 -6.56 -0.75
N TYR A 142 -22.80 -5.96 -1.44
CA TYR A 142 -21.59 -5.38 -0.86
C TYR A 142 -21.69 -3.86 -0.67
N HIS A 143 -22.89 -3.35 -0.39
CA HIS A 143 -23.10 -1.96 -0.05
C HIS A 143 -22.44 -1.59 1.30
N ASN A 144 -22.27 -0.29 1.53
CA ASN A 144 -21.54 0.26 2.69
C ASN A 144 -21.89 -0.40 4.04
N ALA A 145 -23.18 -0.55 4.36
CA ALA A 145 -23.59 -1.13 5.64
C ALA A 145 -23.17 -2.61 5.82
N THR A 146 -23.18 -3.41 4.75
CA THR A 146 -22.69 -4.80 4.80
C THR A 146 -21.19 -4.84 5.01
N VAL A 147 -20.44 -3.98 4.29
CA VAL A 147 -18.99 -3.88 4.41
C VAL A 147 -18.60 -3.50 5.84
N TYR A 148 -19.19 -2.45 6.40
CA TYR A 148 -18.88 -2.03 7.78
C TYR A 148 -19.27 -3.10 8.81
N ALA A 149 -20.42 -3.75 8.65
CA ALA A 149 -20.82 -4.83 9.56
C ALA A 149 -19.87 -6.04 9.49
N ALA A 150 -19.26 -6.31 8.34
CA ALA A 150 -18.29 -7.38 8.19
C ALA A 150 -16.94 -7.01 8.85
N ILE A 151 -16.48 -5.77 8.68
CA ILE A 151 -15.30 -5.24 9.35
C ILE A 151 -15.47 -5.28 10.88
N ASP A 152 -16.63 -4.88 11.39
CA ASP A 152 -16.94 -4.92 12.82
C ASP A 152 -16.85 -6.35 13.40
N LYS A 153 -17.27 -7.37 12.63
CA LYS A 153 -17.12 -8.77 13.02
C LYS A 153 -15.65 -9.17 13.11
N THR A 154 -14.83 -8.78 12.14
CA THR A 154 -13.38 -9.05 12.15
C THR A 154 -12.71 -8.38 13.36
N ILE A 155 -13.04 -7.12 13.63
CA ILE A 155 -12.53 -6.38 14.79
C ILE A 155 -12.97 -7.05 16.09
N ALA A 156 -14.23 -7.47 16.21
CA ALA A 156 -14.74 -8.17 17.39
C ALA A 156 -14.05 -9.53 17.59
N PHE A 157 -13.75 -10.26 16.51
CA PHE A 157 -13.10 -11.56 16.58
C PHE A 157 -11.63 -11.46 16.99
N TYR A 158 -10.86 -10.56 16.37
CA TYR A 158 -9.42 -10.41 16.61
C TYR A 158 -9.08 -9.39 17.72
N GLY A 159 -10.07 -8.68 18.26
CA GLY A 159 -9.94 -7.69 19.33
C GLY A 159 -9.54 -6.28 18.89
N GLY A 160 -9.18 -6.08 17.62
CA GLY A 160 -8.76 -4.79 17.09
C GLY A 160 -7.61 -4.13 17.88
N VAL A 161 -7.50 -2.80 17.79
CA VAL A 161 -6.46 -2.04 18.51
C VAL A 161 -6.63 -2.12 20.04
N ALA A 162 -7.88 -2.21 20.52
CA ALA A 162 -8.17 -2.28 21.95
C ALA A 162 -7.83 -3.64 22.59
N GLY A 163 -7.78 -4.71 21.80
CA GLY A 163 -7.48 -6.07 22.25
C GLY A 163 -5.99 -6.43 22.24
N PHE A 164 -5.10 -5.50 21.94
CA PHE A 164 -3.67 -5.77 21.89
C PHE A 164 -3.11 -6.00 23.30
N ASN A 165 -2.75 -7.26 23.62
CA ASN A 165 -2.07 -7.62 24.87
C ASN A 165 -0.55 -7.54 24.68
N ALA A 166 0.09 -6.61 25.41
CA ALA A 166 1.53 -6.37 25.41
C ALA A 166 2.39 -7.53 25.97
N SER A 167 1.77 -8.65 26.38
CA SER A 167 2.50 -9.88 26.74
C SER A 167 3.23 -10.54 25.55
N ARG A 168 3.04 -10.04 24.32
CA ARG A 168 3.73 -10.50 23.11
C ARG A 168 4.94 -9.59 22.80
N PRO A 169 6.14 -10.14 22.56
CA PRO A 169 7.31 -9.33 22.25
C PRO A 169 7.08 -8.54 20.96
N SER A 170 7.38 -7.24 21.00
CA SER A 170 7.36 -6.35 19.83
C SER A 170 8.80 -5.96 19.52
N ILE A 171 9.24 -6.13 18.27
CA ILE A 171 10.60 -5.83 17.83
C ILE A 171 10.54 -4.64 16.88
N VAL A 172 11.15 -3.53 17.28
CA VAL A 172 11.34 -2.36 16.42
C VAL A 172 12.69 -2.51 15.70
N ILE A 173 12.67 -2.33 14.38
CA ILE A 173 13.85 -2.45 13.54
C ILE A 173 14.09 -1.08 12.88
N ASP A 174 15.11 -0.36 13.36
CA ASP A 174 15.40 0.96 12.84
C ASP A 174 15.99 0.90 11.43
N GLY A 175 15.49 1.76 10.54
CA GLY A 175 16.03 1.95 9.19
C GLY A 175 15.63 0.89 8.16
N THR A 176 14.62 0.07 8.45
CA THR A 176 14.08 -0.93 7.50
C THR A 176 12.76 -0.47 6.87
N ALA A 177 12.32 -1.19 5.84
CA ALA A 177 11.05 -1.03 5.16
C ALA A 177 10.11 -2.22 5.44
N HIS A 178 8.99 -2.31 4.72
CA HIS A 178 7.95 -3.31 4.97
C HIS A 178 8.48 -4.76 4.97
N CYS A 179 8.35 -5.42 6.13
CA CYS A 179 8.68 -6.83 6.35
C CYS A 179 10.08 -7.22 5.85
N GLY A 180 11.04 -6.29 5.94
CA GLY A 180 12.39 -6.49 5.44
C GLY A 180 12.99 -7.82 5.93
N GLU A 181 12.73 -8.17 7.18
CA GLU A 181 13.39 -9.26 7.89
C GLU A 181 13.06 -10.62 7.29
N MET A 182 11.96 -10.69 6.54
CA MET A 182 11.48 -11.89 5.85
C MET A 182 12.19 -12.14 4.51
N TYR A 183 12.93 -11.16 3.98
CA TYR A 183 13.77 -11.37 2.79
C TYR A 183 15.04 -12.13 3.15
N VAL A 184 15.66 -12.73 2.11
CA VAL A 184 16.98 -13.35 2.21
C VAL A 184 18.00 -12.35 2.77
N GLU A 185 18.86 -12.84 3.64
CA GLU A 185 19.93 -12.03 4.21
C GLU A 185 20.90 -11.54 3.14
N ALA A 186 21.38 -10.32 3.31
CA ALA A 186 22.39 -9.73 2.46
C ALA A 186 23.55 -9.17 3.28
N ASP A 187 24.74 -9.13 2.69
CA ASP A 187 25.96 -8.72 3.39
C ASP A 187 25.89 -7.27 3.88
N ASP A 188 25.22 -6.40 3.10
CA ASP A 188 25.00 -4.97 3.37
C ASP A 188 23.77 -4.68 4.25
N ASP A 189 23.10 -5.70 4.78
CA ASP A 189 21.99 -5.52 5.73
C ASP A 189 22.43 -4.70 6.95
N LEU A 190 21.57 -3.77 7.38
CA LEU A 190 21.84 -2.88 8.52
C LEU A 190 22.12 -3.66 9.81
N PRO A 191 22.96 -3.14 10.72
CA PRO A 191 23.20 -3.80 12.01
C PRO A 191 21.93 -4.02 12.85
N SER A 192 20.98 -3.08 12.80
CA SER A 192 19.66 -3.18 13.43
C SER A 192 18.88 -4.40 12.92
N PHE A 193 18.98 -4.64 11.62
CA PHE A 193 18.30 -5.70 10.91
C PHE A 193 18.86 -7.09 11.27
N LYS A 194 20.19 -7.23 11.22
CA LYS A 194 20.89 -8.45 11.66
C LYS A 194 20.60 -8.75 13.14
N LYS A 195 20.49 -7.72 13.98
CA LYS A 195 20.13 -7.87 15.40
C LYS A 195 18.69 -8.35 15.57
N ALA A 196 17.75 -7.83 14.78
CA ALA A 196 16.35 -8.23 14.81
C ALA A 196 16.16 -9.69 14.41
N ARG A 197 16.77 -10.15 13.31
CA ARG A 197 16.70 -11.57 12.89
C ARG A 197 17.20 -12.53 13.97
N ARG A 198 18.35 -12.23 14.59
CA ARG A 198 18.85 -13.01 15.76
C ARG A 198 17.91 -13.00 16.95
N LEU A 199 17.13 -11.94 17.15
CA LEU A 199 16.13 -11.89 18.23
C LEU A 199 14.91 -12.74 17.88
N ILE A 200 14.42 -12.65 16.64
CA ILE A 200 13.32 -13.49 16.12
C ILE A 200 13.70 -14.96 16.21
N GLU A 201 14.87 -15.35 15.72
CA GLU A 201 15.38 -16.73 15.78
C GLU A 201 15.44 -17.26 17.21
N ARG A 202 15.88 -16.44 18.17
CA ARG A 202 15.89 -16.81 19.60
C ARG A 202 14.50 -17.05 20.15
N HIS A 203 13.51 -16.23 19.79
CA HIS A 203 12.12 -16.44 20.18
C HIS A 203 11.55 -17.72 19.56
N MET A 204 11.77 -17.92 18.26
CA MET A 204 11.31 -19.13 17.56
C MET A 204 11.93 -20.40 18.17
N THR A 205 13.23 -20.36 18.45
CA THR A 205 13.94 -21.46 19.12
C THR A 205 13.33 -21.73 20.48
N ALA A 206 13.09 -20.71 21.31
CA ALA A 206 12.47 -20.88 22.62
C ALA A 206 11.07 -21.52 22.51
N TRP A 207 10.26 -21.16 21.52
CA TRP A 207 8.94 -21.76 21.30
C TRP A 207 8.99 -23.20 20.79
N MET A 208 10.08 -23.64 20.17
CA MET A 208 10.23 -25.02 19.73
C MET A 208 10.64 -25.98 20.86
N TYR A 209 11.29 -25.46 21.91
CA TYR A 209 11.84 -26.26 23.01
C TYR A 209 11.10 -26.06 24.35
N HIS A 210 9.96 -25.36 24.33
CA HIS A 210 9.03 -25.17 25.46
C HIS A 210 7.61 -25.52 25.03
#